data_AF-A0A7V6L9N2-F1
#
_entry.id   AF-A0A7V6L9N2-F1
#
_cell.length_a   1.000
_cell.length_b   1.000
_cell.length_c   1.000
_cell.angle_alpha   90.00
_cell.angle_beta   90.00
_cell.angle_gamma   90.00
#
_symmetry.space_group_name_H-M   'P 1'
#
loop_
_entity.id
_entity.type
_entity.pdbx_description
1 polymer ?
#
loop_
_entity_poly.entity_id
_entity_poly.type
_entity_poly.pdbx_seq_one_letter_code
_entity_poly.pdbx_strand_id
1 'polypeptide(L)'
;LASALGVGVLFSSIPLILFQGSITLLAFVFGDLFNEAIINDLSATGGVLLAGIGFNLLRLLKIEVSNMLPAILYAILFSYINTLLTAAV
;
A
#
# COMPACT_ATOMS: atom_id res chain seq x y z
N LEU A 1 -11.74 12.26 9.19
CA LEU A 1 -12.64 11.09 9.40
C LEU A 1 -13.11 10.95 10.86
N ALA A 2 -12.21 11.00 11.85
CA ALA A 2 -12.60 10.91 13.27
C ALA A 2 -13.65 11.96 13.73
N SER A 3 -13.61 13.18 13.17
CA SER A 3 -14.59 14.24 13.51
C SER A 3 -15.97 14.07 12.87
N ALA A 4 -16.16 13.13 11.92
CA ALA A 4 -17.42 12.94 11.18
C ALA A 4 -18.18 11.65 11.55
N LEU A 5 -17.51 10.67 12.17
CA LEU A 5 -18.06 9.31 12.41
C LEU A 5 -18.21 8.96 13.91
N GLY A 6 -17.85 9.87 14.83
CA GLY A 6 -18.06 9.73 16.28
C GLY A 6 -17.35 8.52 16.92
N VAL A 7 -17.86 8.09 18.08
CA VAL A 7 -17.39 6.90 18.84
C VAL A 7 -17.46 5.59 18.03
N GLY A 8 -18.24 5.55 16.95
CA GLY A 8 -18.33 4.39 16.05
C GLY A 8 -17.02 4.02 15.35
N VAL A 9 -16.08 4.98 15.19
CA VAL A 9 -14.76 4.71 14.59
C VAL A 9 -13.91 3.79 15.47
N LEU A 10 -14.05 3.88 16.80
CA LEU A 10 -13.34 2.98 17.71
C LEU A 10 -13.79 1.53 17.53
N PHE A 11 -15.06 1.31 17.20
CA PHE A 11 -15.55 -0.02 16.84
C PHE A 11 -15.01 -0.50 15.48
N SER A 12 -14.71 0.41 14.54
CA SER A 12 -14.04 0.06 13.27
C SER A 12 -12.56 -0.31 13.42
N SER A 13 -11.93 -0.02 14.55
CA SER A 13 -10.54 -0.46 14.80
C SER A 13 -10.44 -1.98 14.89
N ILE A 14 -11.49 -2.68 15.34
CA ILE A 14 -11.50 -4.16 15.44
C ILE A 14 -11.35 -4.82 14.05
N PRO A 15 -12.21 -4.55 13.05
CA PRO A 15 -12.02 -5.10 11.72
C PRO A 15 -10.74 -4.59 11.05
N LEU A 16 -10.31 -3.35 11.32
CA LEU A 16 -9.06 -2.81 10.79
C LEU A 16 -7.84 -3.59 11.30
N ILE A 17 -7.78 -3.89 12.60
CA ILE A 17 -6.72 -4.70 13.21
C ILE A 17 -6.74 -6.12 12.64
N LEU A 18 -7.91 -6.71 12.47
CA LEU A 18 -8.02 -8.05 11.87
C LEU A 18 -7.52 -8.05 10.42
N PHE A 19 -7.92 -7.08 9.61
CA PHE A 19 -7.58 -7.05 8.19
C PHE A 19 -6.13 -6.61 7.96
N GLN A 20 -5.73 -5.47 8.51
CA GLN A 20 -4.39 -4.94 8.34
C GLN A 20 -3.36 -5.75 9.13
N GLY A 21 -3.70 -6.16 10.35
CA GLY A 21 -2.84 -6.99 11.19
C GLY A 21 -2.61 -8.37 10.61
N SER A 22 -3.63 -9.03 10.04
CA SER A 22 -3.42 -10.33 9.36
C SER A 22 -2.50 -10.18 8.15
N ILE A 23 -2.71 -9.16 7.30
CA ILE A 23 -1.84 -8.89 6.15
C ILE A 23 -0.40 -8.63 6.60
N THR A 24 -0.17 -7.85 7.66
CA THR A 24 1.18 -7.61 8.20
C THR A 24 1.81 -8.89 8.74
N LEU A 25 1.05 -9.76 9.41
CA LEU A 25 1.54 -11.04 9.93
C LEU A 25 1.89 -12.01 8.79
N LEU A 26 1.07 -12.05 7.75
CA LEU A 26 1.36 -12.78 6.51
C LEU A 26 2.62 -12.23 5.84
N ALA A 27 2.75 -10.91 5.70
CA ALA A 27 3.94 -10.29 5.12
C ALA A 27 5.20 -10.56 5.95
N PHE A 28 5.10 -10.68 7.27
CA PHE A 28 6.22 -11.07 8.13
C PHE A 28 6.64 -12.53 7.92
N VAL A 29 5.68 -13.45 7.80
CA VAL A 29 5.95 -14.88 7.57
C VAL A 29 6.48 -15.14 6.16
N PHE A 30 5.93 -14.45 5.15
CA PHE A 30 6.32 -14.59 3.75
C PHE A 30 7.35 -13.53 3.30
N GLY A 31 7.90 -12.74 4.23
CA GLY A 31 8.79 -11.63 3.93
C GLY A 31 10.08 -12.03 3.23
N ASP A 32 10.57 -13.24 3.50
CA ASP A 32 11.75 -13.81 2.85
C ASP A 32 11.56 -14.08 1.34
N LEU A 33 10.31 -14.12 0.87
CA LEU A 33 10.00 -14.19 -0.57
C LEU A 33 10.04 -12.82 -1.25
N PHE A 34 10.03 -11.73 -0.48
CA PHE A 34 10.07 -10.37 -0.99
C PHE A 34 11.49 -9.82 -0.88
N ASN A 35 12.16 -9.69 -2.03
CA ASN A 35 13.45 -9.03 -2.11
C ASN A 35 13.36 -7.56 -1.62
N GLU A 36 14.40 -7.03 -0.98
CA GLU A 36 14.44 -5.63 -0.50
C GLU A 36 14.13 -4.63 -1.61
N ALA A 37 14.54 -4.93 -2.85
CA ALA A 37 14.20 -4.13 -4.03
C ALA A 37 12.68 -4.03 -4.27
N ILE A 38 11.96 -5.15 -4.13
CA ILE A 38 10.50 -5.21 -4.31
C ILE A 38 9.80 -4.42 -3.21
N ILE A 39 10.28 -4.53 -1.97
CA ILE A 39 9.72 -3.79 -0.84
C ILE A 39 9.92 -2.28 -1.04
N ASN A 40 11.07 -1.87 -1.56
CA ASN A 40 11.37 -0.46 -1.82
C ASN A 40 10.50 0.10 -2.95
N ASP A 41 10.35 -0.61 -4.06
CA ASP A 41 9.48 -0.21 -5.17
C ASP A 41 8.00 -0.12 -4.74
N LEU A 42 7.55 -1.09 -3.94
CA LEU A 42 6.20 -1.12 -3.38
C LEU A 42 5.96 0.06 -2.43
N SER A 43 6.95 0.36 -1.58
CA SER A 43 6.88 1.46 -0.61
C SER A 43 6.92 2.83 -1.29
N ALA A 44 7.75 2.99 -2.32
CA ALA A 44 7.80 4.21 -3.13
C ALA A 44 6.45 4.45 -3.83
N THR A 45 5.90 3.43 -4.48
CA THR A 45 4.60 3.51 -5.16
C THR A 45 3.47 3.79 -4.18
N GLY A 46 3.43 3.05 -3.07
CA GLY A 46 2.45 3.25 -1.99
C GLY A 46 2.53 4.63 -1.36
N GLY A 47 3.74 5.17 -1.15
CA GLY A 47 3.97 6.51 -0.64
C GLY A 47 3.42 7.60 -1.56
N VAL A 48 3.61 7.47 -2.87
CA VAL A 48 3.04 8.40 -3.87
C VAL A 48 1.51 8.33 -3.86
N LEU A 49 0.93 7.14 -3.77
CA LEU A 49 -0.53 6.98 -3.66
C LEU A 49 -1.08 7.62 -2.37
N LEU A 50 -0.41 7.40 -1.24
CA LEU A 50 -0.77 8.03 0.04
C LEU A 50 -0.68 9.56 -0.02
N ALA A 51 0.35 10.11 -0.67
CA ALA A 51 0.45 11.54 -0.93
C ALA A 51 -0.74 12.04 -1.76
N GLY A 52 -1.13 11.31 -2.81
CA GLY A 52 -2.32 11.59 -3.62
C GLY A 52 -3.62 11.60 -2.80
N ILE A 53 -3.78 10.67 -1.86
CA ILE A 53 -4.92 10.65 -0.93
C ILE A 53 -4.90 11.89 -0.04
N GLY A 54 -3.73 12.28 0.48
CA GLY A 54 -3.56 13.50 1.26
C GLY A 54 -3.99 14.77 0.50
N PHE A 55 -3.59 14.90 -0.78
CA PHE A 55 -4.03 16.00 -1.64
C PHE A 55 -5.54 16.00 -1.90
N ASN A 56 -6.14 14.81 -2.06
CA ASN A 56 -7.59 14.68 -2.23
C ASN A 56 -8.33 15.10 -0.95
N LEU A 57 -7.85 14.70 0.23
CA LEU A 57 -8.40 15.12 1.52
C LEU A 57 -8.34 16.64 1.72
N LEU A 58 -7.27 17.30 1.23
CA LEU A 58 -7.12 18.75 1.24
C LEU A 58 -8.01 19.47 0.22
N ARG A 59 -8.74 18.72 -0.64
CA ARG A 59 -9.56 19.22 -1.75
C ARG A 59 -8.80 20.09 -2.75
N LEU A 60 -7.46 20.03 -2.75
CA LEU A 60 -6.60 20.78 -3.65
C LEU A 60 -6.54 20.12 -5.03
N LEU A 61 -6.56 18.78 -5.07
CA LEU A 61 -6.54 17.99 -6.31
C LEU A 61 -7.52 16.81 -6.19
N LYS A 62 -8.50 16.70 -7.09
CA LYS A 62 -9.38 15.52 -7.18
C LYS A 62 -8.67 14.42 -7.97
N ILE A 63 -7.83 13.66 -7.28
CA ILE A 63 -7.21 12.45 -7.85
C ILE A 63 -8.02 11.25 -7.40
N GLU A 64 -8.54 10.48 -8.34
CA GLU A 64 -9.19 9.19 -8.06
C GLU A 64 -8.11 8.13 -7.77
N VAL A 65 -7.50 8.20 -6.60
CA VAL A 65 -6.43 7.26 -6.19
C VAL A 65 -6.91 5.81 -6.24
N SER A 66 -8.22 5.57 -6.09
CA SER A 66 -8.82 4.25 -6.26
C SER A 66 -8.61 3.66 -7.65
N ASN A 67 -8.56 4.49 -8.70
CA ASN A 67 -8.25 4.07 -10.07
C ASN A 67 -6.75 3.90 -10.32
N MET A 68 -5.91 4.36 -9.39
CA MET A 68 -4.46 4.19 -9.39
C MET A 68 -4.00 3.00 -8.54
N LEU A 69 -4.90 2.31 -7.83
CA LEU A 69 -4.59 1.03 -7.17
C LEU A 69 -3.94 -0.01 -8.09
N PRO A 70 -4.32 -0.14 -9.38
CA PRO A 70 -3.65 -1.07 -10.31
C PRO A 70 -2.15 -0.79 -10.45
N ALA A 71 -1.68 0.44 -10.16
CA ALA A 71 -0.26 0.77 -10.22
C ALA A 71 0.59 -0.06 -9.24
N ILE A 72 0.02 -0.51 -8.11
CA ILE A 72 0.72 -1.40 -7.17
C ILE A 72 0.98 -2.77 -7.82
N LEU A 73 0.02 -3.30 -8.59
CA LEU A 73 0.21 -4.54 -9.34
C LEU A 73 1.29 -4.39 -10.42
N TYR A 74 1.30 -3.24 -11.12
CA TYR A 74 2.36 -2.94 -12.08
C TYR A 74 3.74 -2.79 -11.42
N ALA A 75 3.83 -2.18 -10.23
CA ALA A 75 5.08 -2.07 -9.48
C ALA A 75 5.63 -3.46 -9.09
N ILE A 76 4.77 -4.37 -8.62
CA ILE A 76 5.16 -5.75 -8.31
C ILE A 76 5.63 -6.49 -9.57
N LEU A 77 4.90 -6.38 -10.68
CA LEU A 77 5.29 -7.00 -11.95
C LEU A 77 6.65 -6.50 -12.43
N PHE A 78 6.85 -5.18 -12.40
CA PHE A 78 8.08 -4.55 -12.88
C PHE A 78 9.26 -4.89 -11.97
N SER A 79 9.05 -4.95 -10.66
CA SER A 79 10.08 -5.33 -9.70
C SER A 79 10.47 -6.81 -9.80
N TYR A 80 9.51 -7.70 -10.10
CA TYR A 80 9.81 -9.11 -10.40
C TYR A 80 10.64 -9.27 -11.69
N ILE A 81 10.35 -8.46 -12.71
CA ILE A 81 11.18 -8.42 -13.93
C ILE A 81 12.59 -7.92 -13.61
N ASN A 82 12.73 -6.84 -12.83
CA ASN A 82 14.03 -6.30 -12.43
C ASN A 82 14.84 -7.28 -11.55
N THR A 83 14.19 -8.03 -10.66
CA THR A 83 14.88 -9.03 -9.83
C THR A 83 15.38 -10.21 -10.68
N LEU A 84 14.63 -10.63 -11.71
CA LEU A 84 15.09 -11.67 -12.65
C LEU A 84 16.21 -11.18 -13.56
N LEU A 85 16.20 -9.90 -13.94
CA LEU A 85 17.23 -9.30 -14.79
C LEU A 85 18.54 -9.07 -14.01
N THR A 86 18.46 -8.71 -12.72
CA THR A 86 19.62 -8.62 -11.81
C THR A 86 20.19 -10.00 -11.46
N ALA A 87 19.37 -11.05 -11.43
CA ALA A 87 19.84 -12.43 -11.22
C ALA A 87 20.49 -13.06 -12.47
N ALA A 88 20.30 -12.47 -13.65
CA ALA A 88 20.82 -12.96 -14.93
C ALA A 88 22.09 -12.23 -15.43
N VAL A 89 22.50 -11.15 -14.76
CA VAL A 89 23.73 -10.37 -15.01
C VAL A 89 24.73 -10.62 -13.91
#